data_AF-A0A411HHP0-F1
#
_entry.id   AF-A0A411HHP0-F1
#
_cell.length_a   1.000
_cell.length_b   1.000
_cell.length_c   1.000
_cell.angle_alpha   90.00
_cell.angle_beta   90.00
_cell.angle_gamma   90.00
#
_symmetry.space_group_name_H-M   'P 1'
#
loop_
_entity.id
_entity.type
_entity.pdbx_description
1 polymer ?
#
loop_
_entity_poly.entity_id
_entity_poly.type
_entity_poly.pdbx_seq_one_letter_code
_entity_poly.pdbx_strand_id
1 'polypeptide(L)'
;MIRDHQMMVALVIEGQMLPAIDILRAEHTFTLQDFVDLAGACPLIPPGREGLVGKGLLAGLNGDFDVALHLLSPQVEHFVRFHLKQSGVLTTRVDAAGIENEIGLSSLMDLPSVDDVLSANLAFEIRAMFCNPHGPNLRNDVAHGLLDDNQANSLPSAYAWWMVFRLVFVSWWNSRRPATPGGSADAAP
;
A
#
# COMPACT_ATOMS: atom_id res chain seq x y z
N MET A 1 12.87 -1.16 -17.28
CA MET A 1 12.66 -1.29 -15.82
C MET A 1 11.28 -0.80 -15.39
N ILE A 2 10.98 0.51 -15.36
CA ILE A 2 9.63 1.01 -14.95
C ILE A 2 8.55 0.65 -15.98
N ARG A 3 8.82 0.86 -17.27
CA ARG A 3 7.89 0.50 -18.36
C ARG A 3 7.54 -0.99 -18.38
N ASP A 4 8.54 -1.85 -18.18
CA ASP A 4 8.34 -3.30 -18.13
C ASP A 4 7.51 -3.70 -16.91
N HIS A 5 7.76 -3.06 -15.76
CA HIS A 5 6.95 -3.22 -14.56
C HIS A 5 5.50 -2.80 -14.79
N GLN A 6 5.25 -1.65 -15.43
CA GLN A 6 3.89 -1.20 -15.77
C GLN A 6 3.15 -2.19 -16.68
N MET A 7 3.83 -2.78 -17.66
CA MET A 7 3.22 -3.79 -18.54
C MET A 7 2.89 -5.07 -17.76
N MET A 8 3.78 -5.52 -16.88
CA MET A 8 3.51 -6.66 -16.00
C MET A 8 2.34 -6.38 -15.05
N VAL A 9 2.27 -5.18 -14.49
CA VAL A 9 1.16 -4.73 -13.63
C VAL A 9 -0.17 -4.81 -14.37
N ALA A 10 -0.25 -4.28 -15.60
CA ALA A 10 -1.47 -4.35 -16.40
C ALA A 10 -1.92 -5.81 -16.63
N LEU A 11 -0.99 -6.70 -17.04
CA LEU A 11 -1.29 -8.11 -17.26
C LEU A 11 -1.78 -8.83 -15.99
N VAL A 12 -1.17 -8.55 -14.84
CA VAL A 12 -1.59 -9.15 -13.56
C VAL A 12 -2.96 -8.64 -13.14
N ILE A 13 -3.22 -7.35 -13.30
CA ILE A 13 -4.52 -6.78 -12.90
C ILE A 13 -5.63 -7.35 -13.78
N GLU A 14 -5.51 -7.20 -15.10
CA GLU A 14 -6.57 -7.57 -16.04
C GLU A 14 -6.72 -9.10 -16.15
N GLY A 15 -5.62 -9.84 -16.08
CA GLY A 15 -5.61 -11.29 -16.30
C GLY A 15 -5.81 -12.13 -15.05
N GLN A 16 -5.58 -11.59 -13.85
CA GLN A 16 -5.63 -12.37 -12.61
C GLN A 16 -6.46 -11.70 -11.53
N MET A 17 -6.14 -10.44 -11.19
CA MET A 17 -6.73 -9.75 -10.06
C MET A 17 -8.22 -9.46 -10.27
N LEU A 18 -8.60 -8.77 -11.35
CA LEU A 18 -10.00 -8.39 -11.59
C LEU A 18 -10.90 -9.63 -11.72
N PRO A 19 -10.54 -10.68 -12.50
CA PRO A 19 -11.33 -11.91 -12.54
C PRO A 19 -11.47 -12.58 -11.16
N ALA A 20 -10.41 -12.59 -10.35
CA ALA A 20 -10.47 -13.16 -9.00
C ALA A 20 -11.41 -12.36 -8.08
N ILE A 21 -11.39 -11.03 -8.17
CA ILE A 21 -12.30 -10.15 -7.41
C ILE A 21 -13.75 -10.41 -7.83
N ASP A 22 -14.02 -10.54 -9.14
CA ASP A 22 -15.36 -10.82 -9.64
C ASP A 22 -15.92 -12.13 -9.08
N ILE A 23 -15.10 -13.19 -9.03
CA ILE A 23 -15.47 -14.47 -8.41
C ILE A 23 -15.71 -14.29 -6.91
N LEU A 24 -14.80 -13.64 -6.19
CA LEU A 24 -14.94 -13.42 -4.75
C LEU A 24 -16.23 -12.66 -4.41
N ARG A 25 -16.59 -11.65 -5.20
CA ARG A 25 -17.83 -10.89 -5.04
C ARG A 25 -19.09 -11.68 -5.39
N ALA A 26 -18.98 -12.59 -6.37
CA ALA A 26 -20.10 -13.44 -6.77
C ALA A 26 -20.39 -14.54 -5.73
N GLU A 27 -19.36 -15.06 -5.07
CA GLU A 27 -19.46 -16.20 -4.16
C GLU A 27 -19.57 -15.80 -2.68
N HIS A 28 -19.15 -14.59 -2.31
CA HIS A 28 -19.07 -14.16 -0.93
C HIS A 28 -19.60 -12.73 -0.72
N THR A 29 -20.11 -12.48 0.47
CA THR A 29 -20.43 -11.13 0.95
C THR A 29 -19.38 -10.71 1.96
N PHE A 30 -18.67 -9.63 1.65
CA PHE A 30 -17.71 -9.03 2.56
C PHE A 30 -18.31 -7.78 3.20
N THR A 31 -18.08 -7.64 4.49
CA THR A 31 -18.48 -6.48 5.29
C THR A 31 -17.28 -5.58 5.54
N LEU A 32 -17.55 -4.34 5.96
CA LEU A 32 -16.47 -3.46 6.43
C LEU A 32 -15.70 -4.08 7.60
N GLN A 33 -16.39 -4.79 8.50
CA GLN A 33 -15.75 -5.37 9.68
C GLN A 33 -14.70 -6.43 9.29
N ASP A 34 -14.95 -7.23 8.25
CA ASP A 34 -13.99 -8.21 7.76
C ASP A 34 -12.65 -7.55 7.38
N PHE A 35 -12.72 -6.39 6.71
CA PHE A 35 -11.53 -5.64 6.31
C PHE A 35 -10.87 -4.87 7.44
N VAL A 36 -11.64 -4.38 8.42
CA VAL A 36 -11.10 -3.77 9.64
C VAL A 36 -10.35 -4.80 10.47
N ASP A 37 -10.89 -6.01 10.61
CA ASP A 37 -10.25 -7.11 11.34
C ASP A 37 -8.99 -7.61 10.62
N LEU A 38 -9.02 -7.69 9.29
CA LEU A 38 -7.83 -7.98 8.47
C LEU A 38 -6.74 -6.91 8.69
N ALA A 39 -7.09 -5.64 8.61
CA ALA A 39 -6.15 -4.54 8.83
C ALA A 39 -5.57 -4.55 10.25
N GLY A 40 -6.41 -4.80 11.27
CA GLY A 40 -5.98 -4.87 12.67
C GLY A 40 -5.11 -6.09 13.00
N ALA A 41 -5.19 -7.15 12.19
CA ALA A 41 -4.29 -8.30 12.30
C ALA A 41 -2.93 -8.08 11.62
N CYS A 42 -2.76 -7.01 10.85
CA CYS A 42 -1.55 -6.75 10.08
C CYS A 42 -0.57 -5.85 10.88
N PRO A 43 0.63 -6.34 11.27
CA PRO A 43 1.61 -5.54 12.02
C PRO A 43 2.15 -4.33 11.25
N LEU A 44 1.98 -4.32 9.92
CA LEU A 44 2.36 -3.17 9.11
C LEU A 44 1.40 -1.99 9.31
N ILE A 45 0.15 -2.23 9.66
CA ILE A 45 -0.85 -1.18 9.87
C ILE A 45 -0.70 -0.61 11.29
N PRO A 46 -0.38 0.70 11.44
CA PRO A 46 -0.28 1.30 12.75
C PRO A 46 -1.63 1.32 13.49
N PRO A 47 -1.62 1.24 14.83
CA PRO A 47 -2.86 1.31 15.63
C PRO A 47 -3.69 2.55 15.31
N GLY A 48 -5.00 2.39 15.23
CA GLY A 48 -5.95 3.47 14.95
C GLY A 48 -6.11 3.81 13.47
N ARG A 49 -5.55 3.00 12.57
CA ARG A 49 -5.67 3.14 11.10
C ARG A 49 -6.56 2.08 10.45
N GLU A 50 -6.93 1.06 11.20
CA GLU A 50 -7.67 -0.12 10.75
C GLU A 50 -8.98 0.26 10.05
N GLY A 51 -9.70 1.25 10.60
CA GLY A 51 -10.95 1.75 10.02
C GLY A 51 -10.78 2.42 8.66
N LEU A 52 -9.72 3.22 8.48
CA LEU A 52 -9.46 3.91 7.20
C LEU A 52 -8.95 2.91 6.15
N VAL A 53 -8.04 2.03 6.55
CA VAL A 53 -7.53 0.96 5.69
C VAL A 53 -8.68 0.04 5.29
N GLY A 54 -9.50 -0.42 6.23
CA GLY A 54 -10.63 -1.31 5.98
C GLY A 54 -11.64 -0.73 4.99
N LYS A 55 -11.96 0.57 5.11
CA LYS A 55 -12.82 1.27 4.13
C LYS A 55 -12.19 1.32 2.74
N GLY A 56 -10.89 1.62 2.65
CA GLY A 56 -10.17 1.63 1.38
C GLY A 56 -10.10 0.23 0.74
N LEU A 57 -9.90 -0.80 1.54
CA LEU A 57 -9.90 -2.19 1.07
C LEU A 57 -11.28 -2.62 0.54
N LEU A 58 -12.35 -2.33 1.28
CA LEU A 58 -13.73 -2.63 0.85
C LEU A 58 -14.11 -1.86 -0.42
N ALA A 59 -13.74 -0.57 -0.52
CA ALA A 59 -14.01 0.25 -1.70
C ALA A 59 -13.38 -0.37 -2.96
N GLY A 60 -12.09 -0.71 -2.93
CA GLY A 60 -11.46 -1.31 -4.10
C GLY A 60 -11.93 -2.73 -4.39
N LEU A 61 -12.38 -3.50 -3.38
CA LEU A 61 -13.07 -4.78 -3.65
C LEU A 61 -14.32 -4.54 -4.50
N ASN A 62 -15.06 -3.46 -4.26
CA ASN A 62 -16.26 -3.12 -5.02
C ASN A 62 -15.98 -2.51 -6.40
N GLY A 63 -14.71 -2.23 -6.71
CA GLY A 63 -14.29 -1.54 -7.93
C GLY A 63 -14.19 -0.02 -7.80
N ASP A 64 -14.40 0.53 -6.60
CA ASP A 64 -14.31 1.96 -6.31
C ASP A 64 -12.84 2.34 -6.03
N PHE A 65 -11.97 2.18 -7.04
CA PHE A 65 -10.52 2.36 -6.86
C PHE A 65 -10.12 3.81 -6.62
N ASP A 66 -10.91 4.77 -7.09
CA ASP A 66 -10.77 6.18 -6.78
C ASP A 66 -10.95 6.46 -5.29
N VAL A 67 -12.03 5.94 -4.69
CA VAL A 67 -12.30 6.04 -3.24
C VAL A 67 -11.21 5.32 -2.46
N ALA A 68 -10.86 4.10 -2.89
CA ALA A 68 -9.80 3.33 -2.27
C ALA A 68 -8.47 4.07 -2.28
N LEU A 69 -8.09 4.64 -3.42
CA LEU A 69 -6.83 5.35 -3.60
C LEU A 69 -6.74 6.56 -2.67
N HIS A 70 -7.79 7.39 -2.61
CA HIS A 70 -7.81 8.59 -1.76
C HIS A 70 -7.75 8.25 -0.26
N LEU A 71 -8.31 7.10 0.14
CA LEU A 71 -8.20 6.62 1.52
C LEU A 71 -6.82 6.01 1.81
N LEU A 72 -6.32 5.13 0.93
CA LEU A 72 -5.13 4.31 1.18
C LEU A 72 -3.82 5.06 0.93
N SER A 73 -3.75 5.98 -0.03
CA SER A 73 -2.55 6.77 -0.34
C SER A 73 -1.93 7.46 0.90
N PRO A 74 -2.69 8.21 1.73
CA PRO A 74 -2.15 8.74 2.98
C PRO A 74 -1.84 7.67 4.03
N GLN A 75 -2.50 6.50 4.02
CA GLN A 75 -2.17 5.40 4.94
C GLN A 75 -0.84 4.75 4.58
N VAL A 76 -0.52 4.64 3.29
CA VAL A 76 0.79 4.16 2.82
C VAL A 76 1.91 5.03 3.36
N GLU A 77 1.78 6.35 3.22
CA GLU A 77 2.74 7.28 3.81
C GLU A 77 2.85 7.11 5.34
N HIS A 78 1.70 7.00 6.01
CA HIS A 78 1.70 6.92 7.45
C HIS A 78 2.38 5.65 7.98
N PHE A 79 2.16 4.48 7.36
CA PHE A 79 2.82 3.27 7.84
C PHE A 79 4.33 3.31 7.56
N VAL A 80 4.76 3.80 6.39
CA VAL A 80 6.19 3.96 6.08
C VAL A 80 6.86 4.83 7.15
N ARG A 81 6.25 5.97 7.46
CA ARG A 81 6.71 6.87 8.52
C ARG A 81 6.75 6.18 9.87
N PHE A 82 5.71 5.44 10.21
CA PHE A 82 5.60 4.74 11.50
C PHE A 82 6.75 3.74 11.69
N HIS A 83 7.03 2.89 10.71
CA HIS A 83 8.09 1.87 10.81
C HIS A 83 9.48 2.49 10.80
N LEU A 84 9.71 3.53 10.00
CA LEU A 84 10.96 4.30 10.05
C LEU A 84 11.21 4.90 11.45
N LYS A 85 10.18 5.50 12.07
CA LYS A 85 10.27 6.02 13.44
C LYS A 85 10.56 4.93 14.46
N GLN A 86 9.92 3.76 14.35
CA GLN A 86 10.18 2.60 15.21
C GLN A 86 11.62 2.11 15.09
N SER A 87 12.24 2.26 13.91
CA SER A 87 13.65 1.95 13.67
C SER A 87 14.63 3.08 14.04
N GLY A 88 14.16 4.15 14.71
CA GLY A 88 15.00 5.26 15.15
C GLY A 88 15.43 6.22 14.03
N VAL A 89 14.78 6.15 12.86
CA VAL A 89 15.08 7.00 11.71
C VAL A 89 14.37 8.35 11.87
N LEU A 90 15.12 9.45 11.66
CA LEU A 90 14.54 10.79 11.65
C LEU A 90 13.66 10.99 10.41
N THR A 91 12.40 11.36 10.64
CA THR A 91 11.37 11.53 9.58
C THR A 91 10.87 12.97 9.48
N THR A 92 11.56 13.89 10.16
CA THR A 92 11.28 15.32 10.16
C THR A 92 12.43 16.10 9.51
N ARG A 93 12.13 17.32 9.09
CA ARG A 93 13.10 18.33 8.69
C ARG A 93 12.89 19.58 9.53
N VAL A 94 13.98 20.25 9.89
CA VAL A 94 13.94 21.55 10.55
C VAL A 94 13.89 22.64 9.48
N ASP A 95 12.94 23.57 9.59
CA ASP A 95 12.85 24.71 8.69
C ASP A 95 13.73 25.89 9.15
N ALA A 96 13.73 26.98 8.38
CA ALA A 96 14.52 28.17 8.69
C ALA A 96 14.11 28.86 10.01
N ALA A 97 12.91 28.58 10.53
CA ALA A 97 12.41 29.08 11.81
C ALA A 97 12.72 28.14 12.98
N GLY A 98 13.41 27.02 12.74
CA GLY A 98 13.73 26.03 13.77
C GLY A 98 12.57 25.07 14.07
N ILE A 99 11.52 25.03 13.24
CA ILE A 99 10.34 24.17 13.45
C ILE A 99 10.57 22.82 12.77
N GLU A 100 10.33 21.75 13.52
CA GLU A 100 10.31 20.39 12.98
C GLU A 100 9.03 20.12 12.22
N ASN A 101 9.16 19.75 10.94
CA ASN A 101 8.06 19.40 10.06
C ASN A 101 8.25 17.98 9.53
N GLU A 102 7.17 17.20 9.48
CA GLU A 102 7.17 15.87 8.87
C GLU A 102 7.47 15.94 7.36
N ILE A 103 8.38 15.09 6.86
CA ILE A 103 8.67 15.02 5.41
C ILE A 103 7.66 14.09 4.71
N GLY A 104 7.26 14.39 3.48
CA GLY A 104 6.29 13.56 2.72
C GLY A 104 6.86 12.21 2.28
N LEU A 105 5.99 11.34 1.74
CA LEU A 105 6.36 9.97 1.36
C LEU A 105 7.58 9.89 0.43
N SER A 106 7.66 10.70 -0.63
CA SER A 106 8.81 10.66 -1.55
C SER A 106 10.13 10.84 -0.80
N SER A 107 10.20 11.83 0.11
CA SER A 107 11.39 12.07 0.93
C SER A 107 11.65 10.98 1.97
N LEU A 108 10.60 10.35 2.52
CA LEU A 108 10.77 9.19 3.39
C LEU A 108 11.39 8.01 2.63
N MET A 109 10.93 7.77 1.40
CA MET A 109 11.44 6.69 0.59
C MET A 109 12.90 6.94 0.19
N ASP A 110 13.33 8.18 -0.01
CA ASP A 110 14.73 8.50 -0.33
C ASP A 110 15.72 8.28 0.84
N LEU A 111 15.24 7.94 2.04
CA LEU A 111 16.10 7.64 3.18
C LEU A 111 16.84 6.29 2.97
N PRO A 112 18.16 6.22 3.26
CA PRO A 112 18.96 5.02 3.03
C PRO A 112 18.46 3.78 3.76
N SER A 113 17.81 3.96 4.91
CA SER A 113 17.32 2.88 5.78
C SER A 113 16.00 2.26 5.33
N VAL A 114 15.31 2.82 4.33
CA VAL A 114 13.94 2.38 4.01
C VAL A 114 13.91 0.94 3.46
N ASP A 115 14.94 0.56 2.70
CA ASP A 115 15.04 -0.79 2.12
C ASP A 115 15.27 -1.85 3.20
N ASP A 116 16.01 -1.51 4.26
CA ASP A 116 16.24 -2.40 5.40
C ASP A 116 14.96 -2.53 6.25
N VAL A 117 14.21 -1.45 6.41
CA VAL A 117 12.99 -1.41 7.25
C VAL A 117 11.80 -2.09 6.57
N LEU A 118 11.64 -1.93 5.25
CA LEU A 118 10.47 -2.44 4.52
C LEU A 118 10.74 -3.69 3.67
N SER A 119 12.00 -4.08 3.50
CA SER A 119 12.54 -4.90 2.40
C SER A 119 12.66 -4.14 1.08
N ALA A 120 13.68 -4.49 0.29
CA ALA A 120 13.96 -3.88 -1.01
C ALA A 120 12.79 -4.04 -2.01
N ASN A 121 12.07 -5.17 -1.97
CA ASN A 121 10.95 -5.41 -2.88
C ASN A 121 9.78 -4.46 -2.59
N LEU A 122 9.34 -4.40 -1.33
CA LEU A 122 8.24 -3.51 -0.95
C LEU A 122 8.62 -2.03 -1.13
N ALA A 123 9.85 -1.67 -0.76
CA ALA A 123 10.34 -0.31 -0.98
C ALA A 123 10.36 0.07 -2.46
N PHE A 124 10.78 -0.85 -3.34
CA PHE A 124 10.71 -0.66 -4.79
C PHE A 124 9.26 -0.44 -5.28
N GLU A 125 8.31 -1.30 -4.88
CA GLU A 125 6.91 -1.16 -5.29
C GLU A 125 6.30 0.18 -4.84
N ILE A 126 6.57 0.60 -3.60
CA ILE A 126 6.10 1.90 -3.08
C ILE A 126 6.71 3.06 -3.87
N ARG A 127 8.01 3.04 -4.16
CA ARG A 127 8.66 4.07 -4.98
C ARG A 127 8.03 4.13 -6.37
N ALA A 128 7.88 2.97 -7.02
CA ALA A 128 7.39 2.85 -8.38
C ALA A 128 5.96 3.39 -8.52
N MET A 129 5.09 3.08 -7.55
CA MET A 129 3.67 3.44 -7.61
C MET A 129 3.37 4.82 -7.05
N PHE A 130 3.96 5.20 -5.91
CA PHE A 130 3.54 6.37 -5.16
C PHE A 130 4.45 7.59 -5.34
N CYS A 131 5.73 7.39 -5.65
CA CYS A 131 6.74 8.45 -5.52
C CYS A 131 7.38 8.89 -6.84
N ASN A 132 7.40 8.03 -7.85
CA ASN A 132 8.17 8.27 -9.07
C ASN A 132 7.40 9.18 -10.05
N PRO A 133 7.94 10.37 -10.43
CA PRO A 133 7.28 11.29 -11.37
C PRO A 133 7.29 10.78 -12.83
N HIS A 134 8.10 9.77 -13.15
CA HIS A 134 8.03 9.04 -14.42
C HIS A 134 7.14 7.78 -14.34
N GLY A 135 6.59 7.49 -13.16
CA GLY A 135 5.58 6.47 -12.92
C GLY A 135 4.22 7.10 -12.60
N PRO A 136 3.31 6.35 -11.96
CA PRO A 136 1.98 6.85 -11.60
C PRO A 136 1.96 7.98 -10.56
N ASN A 137 3.04 8.15 -9.79
CA ASN A 137 3.21 9.25 -8.83
C ASN A 137 2.01 9.45 -7.86
N LEU A 138 1.32 8.36 -7.51
CA LEU A 138 -0.04 8.42 -6.95
C LEU A 138 -0.14 9.22 -5.66
N ARG A 139 0.90 9.21 -4.81
CA ARG A 139 0.84 9.94 -3.54
C ARG A 139 0.81 11.44 -3.75
N ASN A 140 1.63 11.94 -4.67
CA ASN A 140 1.73 13.36 -4.98
C ASN A 140 0.50 13.82 -5.74
N ASP A 141 0.05 13.05 -6.73
CA ASP A 141 -1.09 13.43 -7.57
C ASP A 141 -2.39 13.47 -6.75
N VAL A 142 -2.58 12.53 -5.81
CA VAL A 142 -3.66 12.59 -4.81
C VAL A 142 -3.52 13.80 -3.90
N ALA A 143 -2.32 14.09 -3.38
CA ALA A 143 -2.10 15.20 -2.44
C ALA A 143 -2.40 16.57 -3.05
N HIS A 144 -2.10 16.71 -4.34
CA HIS A 144 -2.21 17.97 -5.07
C HIS A 144 -3.51 18.08 -5.87
N GLY A 145 -4.38 17.06 -5.85
CA GLY A 145 -5.65 17.06 -6.58
C GLY A 145 -5.44 17.07 -8.10
N LEU A 146 -4.42 16.37 -8.59
CA LEU A 146 -4.04 16.34 -10.01
C LEU A 146 -4.71 15.21 -10.81
N LEU A 147 -5.36 14.27 -10.13
CA LEU A 147 -6.07 13.16 -10.77
C LEU A 147 -7.49 13.59 -11.15
N ASP A 148 -7.87 13.40 -12.41
CA ASP A 148 -9.27 13.37 -12.82
C ASP A 148 -9.94 12.02 -12.46
N ASP A 149 -11.25 11.91 -12.68
CA ASP A 149 -12.03 10.71 -12.35
C ASP A 149 -11.50 9.44 -13.03
N ASN A 150 -11.02 9.54 -14.27
CA ASN A 150 -10.49 8.38 -15.01
C ASN A 150 -9.12 7.98 -14.48
N GLN A 151 -8.27 8.95 -14.17
CA GLN A 151 -6.94 8.71 -13.60
C GLN A 151 -7.04 8.14 -12.18
N ALA A 152 -7.97 8.65 -11.38
CA ALA A 152 -8.24 8.17 -10.04
C ALA A 152 -8.79 6.74 -10.04
N ASN A 153 -9.56 6.34 -11.06
CA ASN A 153 -10.09 4.99 -11.22
C ASN A 153 -9.38 4.19 -12.35
N SER A 154 -8.04 4.20 -12.33
CA SER A 154 -7.20 3.61 -13.38
C SER A 154 -6.53 2.28 -12.95
N LEU A 155 -5.90 1.58 -13.90
CA LEU A 155 -5.08 0.39 -13.60
C LEU A 155 -4.02 0.65 -12.52
N PRO A 156 -3.25 1.76 -12.54
CA PRO A 156 -2.37 2.11 -11.42
C PRO A 156 -3.07 2.19 -10.05
N SER A 157 -4.27 2.76 -9.98
CA SER A 157 -5.08 2.81 -8.75
C SER A 157 -5.51 1.42 -8.28
N ALA A 158 -5.94 0.57 -9.22
CA ALA A 158 -6.31 -0.81 -8.95
C ALA A 158 -5.11 -1.61 -8.41
N TYR A 159 -3.92 -1.41 -8.99
CA TYR A 159 -2.69 -2.05 -8.48
C TYR A 159 -2.29 -1.52 -7.12
N ALA A 160 -2.37 -0.21 -6.89
CA ALA A 160 -2.08 0.39 -5.59
C ALA A 160 -2.98 -0.17 -4.49
N TRP A 161 -4.28 -0.33 -4.78
CA TRP A 161 -5.21 -1.03 -3.89
C TRP A 161 -4.80 -2.49 -3.67
N TRP A 162 -4.48 -3.22 -4.75
CA TRP A 162 -4.10 -4.63 -4.67
C TRP A 162 -2.83 -4.85 -3.86
N MET A 163 -1.83 -3.99 -4.03
CA MET A 163 -0.60 -4.01 -3.24
C MET A 163 -0.91 -3.92 -1.75
N VAL A 164 -1.77 -2.98 -1.34
CA VAL A 164 -2.17 -2.82 0.07
C VAL A 164 -2.99 -4.02 0.55
N PHE A 165 -3.94 -4.50 -0.26
CA PHE A 165 -4.72 -5.69 0.06
C PHE A 165 -3.83 -6.92 0.25
N ARG A 166 -2.88 -7.16 -0.65
CA ARG A 166 -1.90 -8.26 -0.59
C ARG A 166 -1.07 -8.18 0.69
N LEU A 167 -0.57 -7.00 1.05
CA LEU A 167 0.23 -6.81 2.27
C LEU A 167 -0.57 -7.20 3.52
N VAL A 168 -1.80 -6.68 3.63
CA VAL A 168 -2.69 -6.97 4.77
C VAL A 168 -3.08 -8.45 4.80
N PHE A 169 -3.48 -9.01 3.66
CA PHE A 169 -3.94 -10.39 3.57
C PHE A 169 -2.82 -11.41 3.81
N VAL A 170 -1.63 -11.23 3.22
CA VAL A 170 -0.49 -12.13 3.42
C VAL A 170 -0.03 -12.11 4.87
N SER A 171 -0.03 -10.93 5.50
CA SER A 171 0.27 -10.80 6.91
C SER A 171 -0.70 -11.58 7.79
N TRP A 172 -2.00 -11.40 7.56
CA TRP A 172 -3.05 -12.17 8.23
C TRP A 172 -2.90 -13.68 7.98
N TRP A 173 -2.69 -14.10 6.73
CA TRP A 173 -2.54 -15.50 6.35
C TRP A 173 -1.36 -16.14 7.08
N ASN A 174 -0.20 -15.50 7.07
CA ASN A 174 1.00 -15.98 7.75
C ASN A 174 0.81 -16.08 9.27
N SER A 175 0.03 -15.18 9.89
CA SER A 175 -0.28 -15.24 11.32
C SER A 175 -1.15 -16.45 11.72
N ARG A 176 -1.91 -17.01 10.77
CA ARG A 176 -2.85 -18.12 11.01
C ARG A 176 -2.32 -19.48 10.56
N ARG A 177 -1.22 -19.52 9.81
CA ARG A 177 -0.61 -20.78 9.43
C ARG A 177 0.07 -21.41 10.65
N PRO A 178 -0.15 -22.70 10.94
CA PRO A 178 0.69 -23.40 11.89
C PRO A 178 2.14 -23.33 11.39
N ALA A 179 3.08 -23.05 12.30
CA ALA A 179 4.50 -22.99 11.96
C ALA A 179 4.91 -24.29 11.27
N THR A 180 5.35 -24.20 10.01
CA THR A 180 5.88 -25.36 9.28
C THR A 180 7.11 -25.85 10.04
N PRO A 181 7.15 -27.11 10.52
CA PRO A 181 8.37 -27.65 11.12
C PRO A 181 9.45 -27.69 10.03
N GLY A 182 10.43 -26.78 10.09
CA GLY A 182 11.65 -26.81 9.26
C GLY A 182 11.68 -25.97 7.97
N GLY A 183 10.77 -25.01 7.77
CA GLY A 183 10.84 -24.10 6.61
C GLY A 183 11.69 -22.85 6.89
N SER A 184 12.76 -22.63 6.12
CA SER A 184 13.57 -21.40 6.18
C SER A 184 12.73 -20.16 5.86
N ALA A 185 13.05 -19.04 6.52
CA ALA A 185 12.34 -17.77 6.45
C ALA A 185 12.45 -17.02 5.09
N ASP A 186 13.03 -17.64 4.06
CA ASP A 186 13.35 -17.00 2.77
C ASP A 186 12.25 -17.20 1.71
N ALA A 187 10.99 -17.09 2.11
CA ALA A 187 9.89 -17.11 1.15
C ALA A 187 8.75 -16.15 1.57
N ALA A 188 9.06 -14.86 1.60
CA ALA A 188 8.07 -13.82 1.41
C ALA A 188 8.48 -13.03 0.14
N PRO A 189 7.60 -12.89 -0.88
CA PRO A 189 7.86 -12.04 -2.03
C PRO A 189 7.59 -10.57 -1.72
#